data_AF-A0A383EFG8-F1
#
_entry.id   AF-A0A383EFG8-F1
#
_cell.length_a   1.000
_cell.length_b   1.000
_cell.length_c   1.000
_cell.angle_alpha   90.00
_cell.angle_beta   90.00
_cell.angle_gamma   90.00
#
_symmetry.space_group_name_H-M   'P 1'
#
loop_
_entity.id
_entity.type
_entity.pdbx_description
1 polymer ?
#
loop_
_entity_poly.entity_id
_entity_poly.type
_entity_poly.pdbx_seq_one_letter_code
_entity_poly.pdbx_strand_id
1 'polypeptide(L)' 'MDKPTQTTTNQKHRFIRLPEVLSRTGFGRTSIYRKMEDGSFPKSL' A
#
# COMPACT_ATOMS: atom_id res chain seq x y z
N MET A 1 29.52 9.21 9.93
CA MET A 1 28.46 9.11 8.90
C MET A 1 27.44 8.09 9.38
N ASP A 2 26.86 8.42 10.52
CA ASP A 2 25.72 7.81 11.18
C ASP A 2 24.46 8.08 10.34
N LYS A 3 23.84 7.03 9.83
CA LYS A 3 22.59 7.11 9.07
C LYS A 3 21.42 7.27 10.06
N PRO A 4 20.44 8.14 9.78
CA PRO A 4 19.37 8.45 10.71
C PRO A 4 18.53 7.21 11.02
N THR A 5 18.26 7.06 12.31
CA THR A 5 17.47 6.06 13.02
C THR A 5 16.03 5.97 12.50
N GLN A 6 15.61 4.81 11.99
CA GLN A 6 14.18 4.51 11.85
C GLN A 6 13.71 3.75 13.10
N THR A 7 13.18 4.50 14.05
CA THR A 7 12.44 3.99 15.21
C THR A 7 11.28 3.12 14.74
N THR A 8 11.43 1.81 14.87
CA THR A 8 10.42 0.78 14.61
C THR A 8 9.32 0.85 15.67
N THR A 9 8.40 1.81 15.53
CA THR A 9 7.07 1.64 16.09
C THR A 9 6.47 0.40 15.44
N ASN A 10 5.99 -0.54 16.24
CA ASN A 10 5.34 -1.79 15.83
C ASN A 10 4.04 -1.49 15.04
N GLN A 11 4.16 -0.88 13.85
CA GLN A 11 3.05 -0.60 12.96
C GLN A 11 2.69 -1.93 12.31
N LYS A 12 1.77 -2.67 12.96
CA LYS A 12 1.14 -3.86 12.38
C LYS A 12 0.73 -3.49 10.95
N HIS A 13 1.40 -4.07 9.96
CA HIS A 13 1.05 -3.86 8.56
C HIS A 13 -0.38 -4.38 8.38
N ARG A 14 -1.34 -3.46 8.38
CA ARG A 14 -2.75 -3.79 8.30
C ARG A 14 -3.09 -3.92 6.82
N PHE A 15 -3.06 -5.15 6.33
CA PHE A 15 -3.56 -5.46 5.00
C PHE A 15 -5.06 -5.17 4.97
N ILE A 16 -5.47 -4.34 4.00
CA ILE A 16 -6.87 -4.08 3.70
C ILE A 16 -7.28 -4.96 2.52
N ARG A 17 -8.52 -5.46 2.55
CA ARG A 17 -9.02 -6.30 1.45
C ARG A 17 -9.30 -5.43 0.23
N LEU A 18 -9.31 -6.05 -0.95
CA LEU A 18 -9.64 -5.39 -2.21
C LEU A 18 -10.91 -4.51 -2.17
N PRO A 19 -12.08 -4.95 -1.65
CA PRO A 19 -13.26 -4.09 -1.58
C PRO A 19 -13.02 -2.82 -0.76
N GLU A 20 -12.24 -2.89 0.32
CA GLU A 20 -11.91 -1.71 1.12
C GLU A 20 -10.98 -0.76 0.36
N VAL A 21 -10.03 -1.28 -0.41
CA VAL A 21 -9.19 -0.49 -1.32
C VAL A 21 -10.05 0.25 -2.34
N LEU A 22 -11.00 -0.43 -2.98
CA LEU A 22 -11.89 0.15 -3.98
C LEU A 22 -12.74 1.28 -3.36
N SER A 23 -13.33 1.04 -2.18
CA SER A 23 -14.15 2.04 -1.49
C SER A 23 -13.36 3.25 -1.00
N ARG A 24 -12.13 3.06 -0.51
CA ARG A 24 -11.29 4.19 -0.02
C ARG A 24 -10.70 5.03 -1.13
N THR A 25 -10.35 4.39 -2.25
CA THR A 25 -9.59 5.04 -3.33
C THR A 25 -10.49 5.50 -4.47
N GLY A 26 -11.71 4.97 -4.57
CA GLY A 26 -12.65 5.24 -5.65
C GLY A 26 -12.20 4.67 -7.01
N PHE A 27 -11.08 3.95 -7.05
CA PHE A 27 -10.56 3.35 -8.27
C PHE A 27 -11.22 2.01 -8.55
N GLY A 28 -11.37 1.68 -9.82
CA GLY A 28 -11.75 0.34 -10.26
C GLY A 28 -10.59 -0.67 -10.11
N ARG A 29 -10.92 -1.96 -10.13
CA ARG A 29 -9.94 -3.06 -10.01
C ARG A 29 -8.77 -2.92 -10.99
N THR A 30 -9.07 -2.65 -12.26
CA THR A 30 -8.05 -2.48 -13.31
C THR A 30 -7.08 -1.34 -13.00
N SER A 31 -7.59 -0.21 -12.52
CA SER A 31 -6.75 0.94 -12.16
C SER A 31 -5.87 0.66 -10.95
N ILE A 32 -6.34 -0.15 -9.99
CA ILE A 32 -5.51 -0.62 -8.87
C ILE A 32 -4.36 -1.49 -9.38
N TYR A 33 -4.63 -2.46 -10.25
CA TYR A 33 -3.56 -3.29 -10.84
C TYR A 33 -2.55 -2.47 -11.64
N ARG A 34 -3.02 -1.52 -12.46
CA ARG A 34 -2.15 -0.59 -13.21
C ARG A 34 -1.29 0.25 -12.27
N LYS A 35 -1.84 0.73 -11.16
CA LYS A 35 -1.10 1.49 -10.15
C LYS A 35 -0.14 0.63 -9.33
N MET A 36 -0.41 -0.68 -9.19
CA MET A 36 0.53 -1.63 -8.60
C MET A 36 1.74 -1.87 -9.53
N GLU A 37 1.53 -1.82 -10.86
CA GLU A 37 2.62 -1.89 -11.84
C GLU A 37 3.46 -0.61 -11.85
N ASP A 38 2.81 0.56 -11.76
CA ASP A 38 3.44 1.89 -11.69
C ASP A 38 4.20 2.15 -10.37
N GLY A 39 3.96 1.33 -9.34
CA GLY A 39 4.57 1.48 -8.01
C GLY A 39 3.82 2.46 -7.09
N SER A 40 2.76 3.09 -7.59
CA SER A 40 1.85 3.94 -6.83
C SER A 40 1.01 3.16 -5.79
N PHE A 41 0.87 1.83 -5.93
CA PHE A 41 0.18 0.96 -4.97
C PHE A 41 1.05 -0.23 -4.54
N PRO A 42 0.95 -0.66 -3.26
CA PRO A 42 1.64 -1.86 -2.80
C PRO A 42 1.08 -3.11 -3.49
N LYS A 43 1.96 -4.01 -3.90
CA LYS A 43 1.58 -5.30 -4.49
C LYS A 43 0.87 -6.14 -3.43
N SER A 44 -0.18 -6.85 -3.84
CA SER A 44 -0.78 -7.88 -2.99
C SER A 44 0.25 -9.00 -2.76
N LEU A 45 0.46 -9.35 -1.51
CA LEU A 45 1.25 -10.50 -1.08
C LEU A 45 0.44 -11.79 -1.16
#